data_AF-A0A3D1SK86-F1
#
_entry.id   AF-A0A3D1SK86-F1
#
_cell.length_a   1.000
_cell.length_b   1.000
_cell.length_c   1.000
_cell.angle_alpha   90.00
_cell.angle_beta   90.00
_cell.angle_gamma   90.00
#
_symmetry.space_group_name_H-M   'P 1'
#
loop_
_entity.id
_entity.type
_entity.pdbx_description
1 polymer ?
#
loop_
_entity_poly.entity_id
_entity_poly.type
_entity_poly.pdbx_seq_one_letter_code
_entity_poly.pdbx_strand_id
1 'polypeptide(L)'
;MEETASGKPLPCRLIHPPEPTMYDQVLRHLEMISRETRIPPKSQLDFGEVALATIAVCLRWGTYFAVLADRTKPIWPQTEQKEISMIGDEEMARINIEASAALAQWIELMRADDSHFRKMVKAAQTLPMLPPLLDERTNDKLYRTISFINSAQSRQNSFAMLKEQYGDGWLEQKRADIMPNPARWLANGLINAYWRNKSGIEDIHAGEWEARPLLQRRITPMQEYTIVQKVAEGIVPSMHAIYNVANKKSEDSWEERALSLAINFSHPDYWSLTKRTTEVLLEGAEP
;
A
#
# COMPACT_ATOMS: atom_id res chain seq x y z
N MET A 1 34.01 27.06 -22.71
CA MET A 1 32.70 27.61 -23.11
C MET A 1 32.40 27.05 -24.48
N GLU A 2 31.68 25.93 -24.51
CA GLU A 2 30.93 25.50 -25.68
C GLU A 2 29.50 25.36 -25.20
N GLU A 3 28.71 26.41 -25.44
CA GLU A 3 27.25 26.36 -25.40
C GLU A 3 26.79 25.55 -26.61
N THR A 4 26.30 24.33 -26.37
CA THR A 4 25.48 23.62 -27.34
C THR A 4 24.02 23.97 -27.10
N ALA A 5 23.55 24.97 -27.83
CA ALA A 5 22.13 25.27 -27.97
C ALA A 5 21.42 24.17 -28.78
N SER A 6 20.49 23.45 -28.15
CA SER A 6 19.19 23.07 -28.73
C SER A 6 18.30 22.49 -27.63
N GLY A 7 17.88 23.34 -26.69
CA GLY A 7 16.85 23.04 -25.70
C GLY A 7 15.46 22.95 -26.33
N LYS A 8 15.19 21.88 -27.07
CA LYS A 8 13.81 21.42 -27.25
C LYS A 8 13.45 20.60 -26.01
N PRO A 9 12.38 20.92 -25.27
CA PRO A 9 11.92 20.05 -24.20
C PRO A 9 11.71 18.65 -24.78
N LEU A 10 12.21 17.63 -24.08
CA LEU A 10 11.95 16.25 -24.46
C LEU A 10 10.42 16.07 -24.59
N PRO A 11 9.92 15.37 -25.61
CA PRO A 11 8.50 15.13 -25.74
C PRO A 11 8.03 14.39 -24.47
N CYS A 12 7.03 14.94 -23.78
CA CYS A 12 6.47 14.31 -22.58
C CYS A 12 5.12 13.67 -22.90
N ARG A 13 4.82 12.58 -22.18
CA ARG A 13 3.56 11.84 -22.27
C ARG A 13 2.85 11.95 -20.94
N LEU A 14 1.68 12.57 -20.95
CA LEU A 14 0.81 12.67 -19.78
C LEU A 14 -0.13 11.46 -19.74
N ILE A 15 -0.08 10.71 -18.65
CA ILE A 15 -0.85 9.49 -18.44
C ILE A 15 -1.92 9.78 -17.40
N HIS A 16 -3.16 9.87 -17.86
CA HIS A 16 -4.31 10.07 -17.00
C HIS A 16 -4.70 8.78 -16.27
N PRO A 17 -5.20 8.87 -15.03
CA PRO A 17 -5.82 7.74 -14.36
C PRO A 17 -7.21 7.43 -14.90
N PRO A 18 -7.68 6.18 -14.78
CA PRO A 18 -9.03 5.83 -15.15
C PRO A 18 -10.06 6.37 -14.15
N GLU A 19 -11.25 6.72 -14.64
CA GLU A 19 -12.45 7.05 -13.87
C GLU A 19 -13.52 5.99 -14.16
N PRO A 20 -13.51 4.82 -13.48
CA PRO A 20 -13.17 4.59 -12.07
C PRO A 20 -11.71 4.22 -11.79
N THR A 21 -11.25 4.45 -10.54
CA THR A 21 -9.89 4.07 -10.11
C THR A 21 -9.64 2.57 -10.27
N MET A 22 -8.38 2.15 -10.42
CA MET A 22 -8.04 0.72 -10.54
C MET A 22 -8.52 -0.10 -9.35
N TYR A 23 -8.42 0.42 -8.12
CA TYR A 23 -9.00 -0.21 -6.93
C TYR A 23 -10.51 -0.43 -7.05
N ASP A 24 -11.26 0.58 -7.49
CA ASP A 24 -12.72 0.48 -7.67
C ASP A 24 -13.08 -0.58 -8.72
N GLN A 25 -12.28 -0.69 -9.79
CA GLN A 25 -12.46 -1.72 -10.82
C GLN A 25 -12.21 -3.12 -10.25
N VAL A 26 -11.13 -3.30 -9.49
CA VAL A 26 -10.81 -4.58 -8.84
C VAL A 26 -11.90 -4.98 -7.86
N LEU A 27 -12.36 -4.08 -6.99
CA LEU A 27 -13.45 -4.38 -6.06
C LEU A 27 -14.73 -4.81 -6.77
N ARG A 28 -15.15 -4.07 -7.82
CA ARG A 28 -16.33 -4.46 -8.60
C ARG A 28 -16.17 -5.83 -9.25
N HIS A 29 -14.98 -6.14 -9.77
CA HIS A 29 -14.68 -7.46 -10.32
C HIS A 29 -14.78 -8.57 -9.25
N LEU A 30 -14.22 -8.34 -8.06
CA LEU A 30 -14.33 -9.29 -6.95
C LEU A 30 -15.76 -9.46 -6.46
N GLU A 31 -16.56 -8.40 -6.43
CA GLU A 31 -17.98 -8.48 -6.12
C GLU A 31 -18.74 -9.36 -7.12
N MET A 32 -18.48 -9.21 -8.42
CA MET A 32 -19.09 -10.05 -9.46
C MET A 32 -18.72 -11.53 -9.25
N ILE A 33 -17.43 -11.84 -9.15
CA ILE A 33 -16.95 -13.21 -8.89
C ILE A 33 -17.61 -13.79 -7.64
N SER A 34 -17.67 -13.00 -6.57
CA SER A 34 -18.22 -13.39 -5.28
C SER A 34 -19.72 -13.72 -5.34
N ARG A 35 -20.48 -13.04 -6.20
CA ARG A 35 -21.91 -13.30 -6.45
C ARG A 35 -22.09 -14.54 -7.31
N GLU A 36 -21.36 -14.63 -8.42
CA GLU A 36 -21.47 -15.73 -9.39
C GLU A 36 -21.09 -17.09 -8.77
N THR A 37 -20.00 -17.12 -8.01
CA THR A 37 -19.46 -18.34 -7.40
C THR A 37 -19.98 -18.59 -5.98
N ARG A 38 -20.88 -17.75 -5.48
CA ARG A 38 -21.50 -17.84 -4.14
C ARG A 38 -20.49 -18.03 -3.01
N ILE A 39 -19.37 -17.30 -3.06
CA ILE A 39 -18.28 -17.41 -2.08
C ILE A 39 -18.82 -17.13 -0.67
N PRO A 40 -18.79 -18.07 0.28
CA PRO A 40 -19.16 -17.76 1.65
C PRO A 40 -18.04 -16.95 2.33
N PRO A 41 -18.36 -16.07 3.29
CA PRO A 41 -17.36 -15.43 4.15
C PRO A 41 -16.47 -16.48 4.83
N LYS A 42 -15.19 -16.18 5.02
CA LYS A 42 -14.29 -17.05 5.80
C LYS A 42 -14.67 -17.04 7.28
N SER A 43 -14.85 -18.22 7.86
CA SER A 43 -15.10 -18.40 9.30
C SER A 43 -13.88 -18.02 10.14
N GLN A 44 -12.70 -18.46 9.74
CA GLN A 44 -11.41 -18.08 10.33
C GLN A 44 -10.55 -17.34 9.31
N LEU A 45 -9.88 -16.27 9.75
CA LEU A 45 -8.96 -15.50 8.92
C LEU A 45 -7.54 -16.01 9.15
N ASP A 46 -6.88 -16.42 8.07
CA ASP A 46 -5.44 -16.53 8.00
C ASP A 46 -4.89 -15.16 7.59
N PHE A 47 -4.03 -14.56 8.43
CA PHE A 47 -3.49 -13.23 8.17
C PHE A 47 -2.41 -13.21 7.07
N GLY A 48 -1.81 -14.34 6.73
CA GLY A 48 -1.05 -14.51 5.50
C GLY A 48 -1.95 -14.29 4.29
N GLU A 49 -3.11 -14.94 4.25
CA GLU A 49 -4.08 -14.75 3.17
C GLU A 49 -4.66 -13.33 3.12
N VAL A 50 -4.94 -12.72 4.28
CA VAL A 50 -5.38 -11.31 4.36
C VAL A 50 -4.32 -10.38 3.79
N ALA A 51 -3.04 -10.59 4.12
CA ALA A 51 -1.95 -9.77 3.60
C ALA A 51 -1.81 -9.93 2.09
N LEU A 52 -1.88 -11.16 1.57
CA LEU A 52 -1.83 -11.41 0.13
C LEU A 52 -3.01 -10.79 -0.61
N ALA A 53 -4.24 -10.90 -0.07
CA ALA A 53 -5.41 -10.23 -0.62
C ALA A 53 -5.25 -8.70 -0.60
N THR A 54 -4.72 -8.16 0.51
CA THR A 54 -4.46 -6.73 0.66
C THR A 54 -3.45 -6.24 -0.38
N ILE A 55 -2.36 -6.96 -0.61
CA ILE A 55 -1.36 -6.62 -1.63
C ILE A 55 -1.95 -6.76 -3.03
N ALA A 56 -2.66 -7.86 -3.31
CA ALA A 56 -3.28 -8.09 -4.60
C ALA A 56 -4.22 -6.93 -4.97
N VAL A 57 -5.12 -6.56 -4.05
CA VAL A 57 -6.15 -5.54 -4.27
C VAL A 57 -5.59 -4.13 -4.17
N CYS A 58 -4.79 -3.83 -3.14
CA CYS A 58 -4.40 -2.45 -2.82
C CYS A 58 -3.07 -2.02 -3.43
N LEU A 59 -2.23 -2.94 -3.93
CA LEU A 59 -0.96 -2.58 -4.54
C LEU A 59 -0.87 -3.12 -5.96
N ARG A 60 -0.98 -4.45 -6.14
CA ARG A 60 -0.67 -5.11 -7.40
C ARG A 60 -1.63 -4.80 -8.53
N TRP A 61 -2.94 -4.92 -8.27
CA TRP A 61 -4.00 -4.74 -9.26
C TRP A 61 -4.75 -3.42 -9.10
N GLY A 62 -4.82 -2.87 -7.88
CA GLY A 62 -5.52 -1.61 -7.61
C GLY A 62 -4.74 -0.33 -7.87
N THR A 63 -3.52 -0.43 -8.39
CA THR A 63 -2.64 0.72 -8.64
C THR A 63 -1.93 0.63 -9.98
N TYR A 64 -1.24 1.71 -10.34
CA TYR A 64 -0.43 1.85 -11.54
C TYR A 64 0.70 0.81 -11.63
N PHE A 65 1.06 0.14 -10.53
CA PHE A 65 1.96 -1.01 -10.56
C PHE A 65 1.45 -2.13 -11.48
N ALA A 66 0.12 -2.24 -11.68
CA ALA A 66 -0.47 -3.17 -12.63
C ALA A 66 0.01 -2.96 -14.07
N VAL A 67 0.21 -1.70 -14.46
CA VAL A 67 0.68 -1.30 -15.80
C VAL A 67 2.15 -1.69 -16.00
N LEU A 68 2.96 -1.56 -14.95
CA LEU A 68 4.40 -1.83 -14.96
C LEU A 68 4.72 -3.34 -14.97
N ALA A 69 3.87 -4.13 -14.32
CA ALA A 69 4.00 -5.57 -14.18
C ALA A 69 3.06 -6.35 -15.12
N ASP A 70 2.54 -5.71 -16.18
CA ASP A 70 1.64 -6.34 -17.14
C ASP A 70 2.33 -7.46 -17.92
N ARG A 71 1.86 -8.69 -17.72
CA ARG A 71 2.45 -9.90 -18.32
C ARG A 71 2.11 -10.07 -19.80
N THR A 72 1.18 -9.29 -20.33
CA THR A 72 0.82 -9.29 -21.76
C THR A 72 1.82 -8.52 -22.61
N LYS A 73 2.68 -7.70 -21.98
CA LYS A 73 3.71 -6.90 -22.63
C LYS A 73 5.04 -7.66 -22.73
N PRO A 74 5.82 -7.46 -23.80
CA PRO A 74 7.19 -7.96 -23.87
C PRO A 74 8.05 -7.35 -22.75
N ILE A 75 9.01 -8.11 -22.22
CA ILE A 75 9.93 -7.61 -21.19
C ILE A 75 10.84 -6.53 -21.78
N TRP A 76 11.00 -5.42 -21.05
CA TRP A 76 11.94 -4.35 -21.42
C TRP A 76 13.39 -4.87 -21.31
N PRO A 77 14.22 -4.82 -22.37
CA PRO A 77 15.56 -5.41 -22.33
C PRO A 77 16.47 -4.87 -21.21
N GLN A 78 16.15 -3.69 -20.69
CA GLN A 78 16.87 -2.99 -19.65
C GLN A 78 16.48 -3.42 -18.22
N THR A 79 15.47 -4.29 -18.00
CA THR A 79 14.94 -4.60 -16.66
C THR A 79 15.94 -5.22 -15.68
N GLU A 80 17.06 -5.77 -16.16
CA GLU A 80 18.09 -6.42 -15.35
C GLU A 80 19.33 -5.55 -15.12
N GLN A 81 19.36 -4.35 -15.70
CA GLN A 81 20.45 -3.40 -15.49
C GLN A 81 20.30 -2.74 -14.12
N LYS A 82 21.34 -2.84 -13.28
CA LYS A 82 21.31 -2.38 -11.88
C LYS A 82 21.21 -0.86 -11.77
N GLU A 83 21.66 -0.18 -12.81
CA GLU A 83 21.72 1.27 -12.89
C GLU A 83 20.40 1.88 -13.36
N ILE A 84 19.41 1.10 -13.78
CA ILE A 84 18.17 1.63 -14.35
C ILE A 84 17.01 1.48 -13.35
N SER A 85 16.37 2.60 -13.04
CA SER A 85 15.18 2.58 -12.20
C SER A 85 13.93 2.13 -12.98
N MET A 86 13.29 1.06 -12.50
CA MET A 86 12.09 0.50 -13.14
C MET A 86 10.83 1.34 -12.93
N ILE A 87 10.82 2.20 -11.90
CA ILE A 87 9.67 3.01 -11.50
C ILE A 87 10.15 4.45 -11.29
N GLY A 88 9.66 5.38 -12.13
CA GLY A 88 9.99 6.79 -11.97
C GLY A 88 9.35 7.44 -10.75
N ASP A 89 9.86 8.61 -10.35
CA ASP A 89 9.36 9.35 -9.19
C ASP A 89 7.87 9.70 -9.29
N GLU A 90 7.41 10.14 -10.47
CA GLU A 90 5.98 10.43 -10.67
C GLU A 90 5.12 9.17 -10.62
N GLU A 91 5.62 8.06 -11.16
CA GLU A 91 4.95 6.76 -11.10
C GLU A 91 4.88 6.25 -9.67
N MET A 92 5.98 6.40 -8.92
CA MET A 92 6.07 6.08 -7.50
C MET A 92 5.10 6.93 -6.69
N ALA A 93 5.04 8.24 -6.97
CA ALA A 93 4.10 9.15 -6.32
C ALA A 93 2.65 8.73 -6.57
N ARG A 94 2.32 8.35 -7.82
CA ARG A 94 0.99 7.82 -8.16
C ARG A 94 0.69 6.52 -7.45
N ILE A 95 1.60 5.55 -7.47
CA ILE A 95 1.43 4.26 -6.79
C ILE A 95 1.25 4.48 -5.28
N ASN A 96 2.03 5.36 -4.66
CA ASN A 96 1.88 5.68 -3.22
C ASN A 96 0.48 6.23 -2.91
N ILE A 97 0.00 7.21 -3.70
CA ILE A 97 -1.34 7.80 -3.52
C ILE A 97 -2.45 6.75 -3.69
N GLU A 98 -2.37 5.95 -4.75
CA GLU A 98 -3.36 4.91 -5.07
C GLU A 98 -3.33 3.78 -4.04
N ALA A 99 -2.15 3.30 -3.67
CA ALA A 99 -1.99 2.19 -2.73
C ALA A 99 -2.51 2.55 -1.33
N SER A 100 -2.18 3.75 -0.85
CA SER A 100 -2.71 4.23 0.42
C SER A 100 -4.21 4.56 0.34
N ALA A 101 -4.76 4.84 -0.85
CA ALA A 101 -6.20 5.11 -1.03
C ALA A 101 -7.00 3.82 -0.97
N ALA A 102 -6.49 2.82 -1.67
CA ALA A 102 -7.00 1.48 -1.67
C ALA A 102 -6.95 0.89 -0.26
N LEU A 103 -5.81 0.99 0.43
CA LEU A 103 -5.65 0.43 1.77
C LEU A 103 -6.55 1.13 2.80
N ALA A 104 -6.68 2.46 2.74
CA ALA A 104 -7.60 3.18 3.62
C ALA A 104 -9.05 2.70 3.44
N GLN A 105 -9.51 2.58 2.20
CA GLN A 105 -10.85 2.06 1.89
C GLN A 105 -11.01 0.59 2.27
N TRP A 106 -9.97 -0.22 2.14
CA TRP A 106 -9.95 -1.62 2.54
C TRP A 106 -10.09 -1.79 4.07
N ILE A 107 -9.47 -0.90 4.84
CA ILE A 107 -9.63 -0.81 6.30
C ILE A 107 -11.05 -0.36 6.66
N GLU A 108 -11.58 0.64 5.96
CA GLU A 108 -12.97 1.09 6.19
C GLU A 108 -13.99 0.00 5.83
N LEU A 109 -13.76 -0.77 4.77
CA LEU A 109 -14.57 -1.94 4.42
C LEU A 109 -14.54 -2.99 5.55
N MET A 110 -13.35 -3.32 6.06
CA MET A 110 -13.19 -4.23 7.19
C MET A 110 -13.97 -3.79 8.42
N ARG A 111 -13.96 -2.48 8.71
CA ARG A 111 -14.63 -1.89 9.88
C ARG A 111 -16.14 -1.80 9.72
N ALA A 112 -16.60 -1.45 8.53
CA ALA A 112 -18.02 -1.23 8.25
C ALA A 112 -18.77 -2.56 8.07
N ASP A 113 -18.15 -3.55 7.44
CA ASP A 113 -18.75 -4.86 7.18
C ASP A 113 -17.68 -5.97 7.12
N ASP A 114 -17.34 -6.52 8.29
CA ASP A 114 -16.37 -7.60 8.43
C ASP A 114 -16.73 -8.85 7.60
N SER A 115 -18.02 -9.14 7.48
CA SER A 115 -18.51 -10.28 6.68
C SER A 115 -18.21 -10.07 5.20
N HIS A 116 -18.52 -8.87 4.68
CA HIS A 116 -18.21 -8.49 3.31
C HIS A 116 -16.70 -8.45 3.07
N PHE A 117 -15.93 -7.89 3.99
CA PHE A 117 -14.47 -7.90 3.95
C PHE A 117 -13.89 -9.32 3.84
N ARG A 118 -14.31 -10.25 4.71
CA ARG A 118 -13.88 -11.67 4.66
C ARG A 118 -14.22 -12.33 3.33
N LYS A 119 -15.36 -11.96 2.75
CA LYS A 119 -15.79 -12.41 1.43
C LYS A 119 -14.87 -11.89 0.33
N MET A 120 -14.51 -10.61 0.39
CA MET A 120 -13.58 -9.98 -0.56
C MET A 120 -12.16 -10.52 -0.43
N VAL A 121 -11.66 -10.78 0.78
CA VAL A 121 -10.36 -11.46 1.01
C VAL A 121 -10.33 -12.80 0.29
N LYS A 122 -11.40 -13.60 0.41
CA LYS A 122 -11.50 -14.90 -0.27
C LYS A 122 -11.61 -14.75 -1.78
N ALA A 123 -12.39 -13.79 -2.27
CA ALA A 123 -12.50 -13.50 -3.70
C ALA A 123 -11.15 -13.05 -4.29
N ALA A 124 -10.37 -12.24 -3.57
CA ALA A 124 -9.07 -11.76 -4.03
C ALA A 124 -8.06 -12.89 -4.31
N GLN A 125 -8.27 -14.09 -3.75
CA GLN A 125 -7.45 -15.27 -4.04
C GLN A 125 -7.58 -15.76 -5.49
N THR A 126 -8.58 -15.30 -6.23
CA THR A 126 -8.73 -15.61 -7.67
C THR A 126 -7.93 -14.66 -8.57
N LEU A 127 -7.37 -13.57 -8.03
CA LEU A 127 -6.58 -12.64 -8.81
C LEU A 127 -5.24 -13.28 -9.20
N PRO A 128 -4.78 -13.13 -10.45
CA PRO A 128 -3.52 -13.70 -10.87
C PRO A 128 -2.37 -13.01 -10.13
N MET A 129 -1.65 -13.75 -9.29
CA MET A 129 -0.45 -13.28 -8.60
C MET A 129 0.39 -14.51 -8.27
N LEU A 130 1.72 -14.39 -8.28
CA LEU A 130 2.58 -15.46 -7.76
C LEU A 130 2.58 -15.34 -6.24
N PRO A 131 1.96 -16.26 -5.49
CA PRO A 131 1.91 -16.15 -4.04
C PRO A 131 3.32 -16.42 -3.48
N PRO A 132 3.87 -15.52 -2.66
CA PRO A 132 5.14 -15.75 -2.00
C PRO A 132 5.00 -16.81 -0.90
N LEU A 133 6.13 -17.46 -0.59
CA LEU A 133 6.25 -18.26 0.62
C LEU A 133 6.43 -17.31 1.82
N LEU A 134 5.44 -17.30 2.72
CA LEU A 134 5.50 -16.51 3.96
C LEU A 134 5.99 -17.39 5.10
N ASP A 135 7.02 -16.95 5.81
CA ASP A 135 7.43 -17.58 7.08
C ASP A 135 6.55 -17.02 8.21
N GLU A 136 5.72 -17.89 8.79
CA GLU A 136 4.83 -17.54 9.89
C GLU A 136 5.59 -17.08 11.15
N ARG A 137 6.85 -17.51 11.33
CA ARG A 137 7.66 -17.24 12.53
C ARG A 137 8.22 -15.82 12.56
N THR A 138 8.34 -15.15 11.42
CA THR A 138 8.93 -13.80 11.33
C THR A 138 7.97 -12.71 11.82
N ASN A 139 6.70 -13.04 12.05
CA ASN A 139 5.62 -12.06 12.26
C ASN A 139 5.30 -11.76 13.74
N ASP A 140 5.88 -12.50 14.70
CA ASP A 140 5.35 -12.54 16.07
C ASP A 140 5.78 -11.33 16.94
N LYS A 141 7.03 -10.83 16.80
CA LYS A 141 7.52 -9.71 17.64
C LYS A 141 6.83 -8.38 17.32
N LEU A 142 6.71 -8.02 16.04
CA LEU A 142 6.03 -6.78 15.63
C LEU A 142 4.54 -6.83 15.96
N TYR A 143 3.90 -7.99 15.72
CA TYR A 143 2.52 -8.22 16.11
C TYR A 143 2.31 -8.05 17.61
N ARG A 144 3.19 -8.58 18.48
CA ARG A 144 3.08 -8.44 19.94
C ARG A 144 3.18 -6.98 20.37
N THR A 145 4.12 -6.21 19.80
CA THR A 145 4.27 -4.78 20.11
C THR A 145 3.04 -3.98 19.70
N ILE A 146 2.51 -4.22 18.49
CA ILE A 146 1.33 -3.49 17.99
C ILE A 146 0.05 -3.96 18.71
N SER A 147 -0.05 -5.24 19.04
CA SER A 147 -1.23 -5.81 19.74
C SER A 147 -1.32 -5.45 21.21
N PHE A 148 -0.19 -5.14 21.86
CA PHE A 148 -0.14 -4.68 23.25
C PHE A 148 -1.06 -3.46 23.47
N ILE A 149 -1.20 -2.61 22.44
CA ILE A 149 -1.95 -1.35 22.47
C ILE A 149 -3.48 -1.57 22.28
N ASN A 150 -3.95 -2.82 22.15
CA ASN A 150 -5.37 -3.08 21.92
C ASN A 150 -6.29 -2.88 23.15
N SER A 151 -5.76 -2.83 24.37
CA SER A 151 -6.57 -2.52 25.56
C SER A 151 -6.62 -1.01 25.85
N ALA A 152 -7.73 -0.51 26.40
CA ALA A 152 -7.85 0.91 26.77
C ALA A 152 -6.75 1.33 27.77
N GLN A 153 -6.48 0.48 28.77
CA GLN A 153 -5.40 0.72 29.73
C GLN A 153 -4.02 0.79 29.05
N SER A 154 -3.74 -0.12 28.11
CA SER A 154 -2.47 -0.12 27.38
C SER A 154 -2.31 1.13 26.51
N ARG A 155 -3.40 1.60 25.88
CA ARG A 155 -3.40 2.87 25.13
C ARG A 155 -3.10 4.05 26.03
N GLN A 156 -3.79 4.15 27.16
CA GLN A 156 -3.57 5.23 28.13
C GLN A 156 -2.13 5.24 28.64
N ASN A 157 -1.58 4.07 28.98
CA ASN A 157 -0.18 3.95 29.40
C ASN A 157 0.79 4.36 28.28
N SER A 158 0.51 3.95 27.04
CA SER A 158 1.34 4.32 25.88
C SER A 158 1.30 5.83 25.61
N PHE A 159 0.13 6.46 25.69
CA PHE A 159 -0.02 7.91 25.55
C PHE A 159 0.63 8.68 26.70
N ALA A 160 0.56 8.16 27.94
CA ALA A 160 1.27 8.75 29.07
C ALA A 160 2.79 8.73 28.86
N MET A 161 3.36 7.61 28.39
CA MET A 161 4.77 7.53 28.04
C MET A 161 5.17 8.49 26.92
N LEU A 162 4.35 8.61 25.88
CA LEU A 162 4.62 9.55 24.77
C LEU A 162 4.53 11.01 25.22
N LYS A 163 3.59 11.34 26.11
CA LYS A 163 3.49 12.67 26.74
C LYS A 163 4.72 12.99 27.58
N GLU A 164 5.21 12.04 28.36
CA GLU A 164 6.44 12.20 29.13
C GLU A 164 7.66 12.43 28.21
N GLN A 165 7.74 11.70 27.11
CA GLN A 165 8.87 11.75 26.19
C GLN A 165 8.88 13.00 25.28
N TYR A 166 7.72 13.40 24.76
CA TYR A 166 7.60 14.42 23.71
C TYR A 166 6.78 15.66 24.12
N GLY A 167 6.17 15.64 25.31
CA GLY A 167 5.30 16.71 25.81
C GLY A 167 3.84 16.58 25.37
N ASP A 168 2.94 17.22 26.12
CA ASP A 168 1.49 17.21 25.83
C ASP A 168 1.14 17.80 24.47
N GLY A 169 1.76 18.92 24.10
CA GLY A 169 1.49 19.60 22.82
C GLY A 169 1.82 18.74 21.59
N TRP A 170 2.77 17.81 21.71
CA TRP A 170 3.08 16.89 20.62
C TRP A 170 1.94 15.89 20.38
N LEU A 171 1.37 15.31 21.44
CA LEU A 171 0.26 14.36 21.29
C LEU A 171 -1.01 15.06 20.80
N GLU A 172 -1.27 16.28 21.27
CA GLU A 172 -2.38 17.11 20.78
C GLU A 172 -2.24 17.42 19.29
N GLN A 173 -1.03 17.75 18.82
CA GLN A 173 -0.77 17.93 17.40
C GLN A 173 -1.03 16.63 16.61
N LYS A 174 -0.48 15.49 17.07
CA LYS A 174 -0.70 14.20 16.40
C LYS A 174 -2.17 13.81 16.33
N ARG A 175 -2.92 14.10 17.37
CA ARG A 175 -4.37 13.92 17.41
C ARG A 175 -5.05 14.79 16.35
N ALA A 176 -4.70 16.07 16.26
CA ALA A 176 -5.24 16.99 15.26
C ALA A 176 -4.92 16.56 13.81
N ASP A 177 -3.73 16.00 13.57
CA ASP A 177 -3.30 15.53 12.25
C ASP A 177 -4.02 14.24 11.82
N ILE A 178 -4.18 13.29 12.75
CA ILE A 178 -4.59 11.91 12.44
C ILE A 178 -6.12 11.75 12.48
N MET A 179 -6.79 12.31 13.49
CA MET A 179 -8.22 12.08 13.73
C MET A 179 -9.14 12.44 12.55
N PRO A 180 -8.86 13.47 11.71
CA PRO A 180 -9.71 13.76 10.56
C PRO A 180 -9.72 12.65 9.51
N ASN A 181 -8.62 11.89 9.37
CA ASN A 181 -8.47 10.86 8.33
C ASN A 181 -7.67 9.63 8.83
N PRO A 182 -8.14 8.93 9.88
CA PRO A 182 -7.33 7.95 10.61
C PRO A 182 -6.91 6.75 9.75
N ALA A 183 -7.83 6.20 8.95
CA ALA A 183 -7.52 5.09 8.06
C ALA A 183 -6.51 5.48 6.97
N ARG A 184 -6.60 6.71 6.46
CA ARG A 184 -5.67 7.21 5.43
C ARG A 184 -4.29 7.50 5.99
N TRP A 185 -4.20 8.10 7.18
CA TRP A 185 -2.93 8.33 7.84
C TRP A 185 -2.19 7.01 8.10
N LEU A 186 -2.92 6.03 8.65
CA LEU A 186 -2.41 4.68 8.89
C LEU A 186 -1.96 4.01 7.59
N ALA A 187 -2.77 4.09 6.53
CA ALA A 187 -2.44 3.54 5.22
C ALA A 187 -1.20 4.20 4.59
N ASN A 188 -1.05 5.52 4.69
CA ASN A 188 0.15 6.24 4.24
C ASN A 188 1.39 5.74 5.00
N GLY A 189 1.31 5.63 6.33
CA GLY A 189 2.41 5.14 7.16
C GLY A 189 2.83 3.69 6.82
N LEU A 190 1.87 2.80 6.59
CA LEU A 190 2.13 1.39 6.24
C LEU A 190 2.75 1.24 4.86
N ILE A 191 2.24 1.95 3.86
CA ILE A 191 2.80 1.95 2.50
C ILE A 191 4.20 2.57 2.52
N ASN A 192 4.42 3.64 3.27
CA ASN A 192 5.75 4.22 3.43
C ASN A 192 6.73 3.22 4.09
N ALA A 193 6.30 2.52 5.13
CA ALA A 193 7.14 1.56 5.86
C ALA A 193 7.48 0.30 5.04
N TYR A 194 6.51 -0.26 4.30
CA TYR A 194 6.65 -1.60 3.72
C TYR A 194 6.81 -1.62 2.20
N TRP A 195 6.32 -0.60 1.50
CA TRP A 195 6.48 -0.47 0.05
C TRP A 195 7.60 0.52 -0.31
N ARG A 196 7.62 1.70 0.32
CA ARG A 196 8.60 2.75 -0.05
C ARG A 196 9.99 2.48 0.52
N ASN A 197 10.09 2.22 1.83
CA ASN A 197 11.37 2.20 2.57
C ASN A 197 11.82 0.79 3.01
N LYS A 198 11.16 -0.29 2.56
CA LYS A 198 11.56 -1.63 2.98
C LYS A 198 12.80 -2.07 2.22
N SER A 199 13.81 -2.50 2.98
CA SER A 199 15.12 -2.91 2.46
C SER A 199 15.02 -3.88 1.28
N GLY A 200 15.67 -3.50 0.19
CA GLY A 200 15.75 -4.21 -1.09
C GLY A 200 14.45 -4.33 -1.88
N ILE A 201 13.43 -3.52 -1.56
CA ILE A 201 12.48 -3.02 -2.57
C ILE A 201 13.05 -1.75 -3.21
N GLU A 202 13.73 -0.92 -2.42
CA GLU A 202 14.44 0.27 -2.91
C GLU A 202 15.44 -0.06 -4.03
N ASP A 203 16.11 -1.21 -3.99
CA ASP A 203 17.03 -1.64 -5.06
C ASP A 203 16.34 -1.89 -6.42
N ILE A 204 15.02 -2.13 -6.42
CA ILE A 204 14.21 -2.26 -7.66
C ILE A 204 13.74 -0.88 -8.14
N HIS A 205 13.69 0.10 -7.23
CA HIS A 205 13.24 1.47 -7.47
C HIS A 205 14.40 2.44 -7.74
N ALA A 206 15.61 2.09 -7.30
CA ALA A 206 16.81 2.90 -7.43
C ALA A 206 17.43 2.75 -8.81
N GLY A 207 18.08 3.81 -9.28
CA GLY A 207 18.74 3.87 -10.58
C GLY A 207 18.50 5.20 -11.29
N GLU A 208 19.21 5.38 -12.38
CA GLU A 208 19.11 6.51 -13.28
C GLU A 208 17.88 6.40 -14.20
N TRP A 209 17.56 7.54 -14.81
CA TRP A 209 16.35 7.78 -15.56
C TRP A 209 16.66 7.87 -17.06
N GLU A 210 16.10 6.97 -17.85
CA GLU A 210 15.99 7.08 -19.31
C GLU A 210 14.52 7.06 -19.76
N ALA A 211 14.26 7.20 -21.06
CA ALA A 211 12.91 7.10 -21.62
C ALA A 211 12.27 5.74 -21.27
N ARG A 212 11.21 5.75 -20.44
CA ARG A 212 10.57 4.53 -19.93
C ARG A 212 9.44 4.05 -20.86
N PRO A 213 9.50 2.83 -21.41
CA PRO A 213 8.42 2.30 -22.23
C PRO A 213 7.18 1.99 -21.39
N LEU A 214 6.02 2.25 -21.98
CA LEU A 214 4.71 1.82 -21.47
C LEU A 214 4.23 0.53 -22.13
N LEU A 215 4.64 0.27 -23.37
CA LEU A 215 4.29 -0.91 -24.15
C LEU A 215 5.15 -2.13 -23.79
N GLN A 216 6.13 -1.95 -22.92
CA GLN A 216 6.99 -3.01 -22.42
C GLN A 216 6.82 -3.18 -20.91
N ARG A 217 6.98 -4.42 -20.45
CA ARG A 217 6.91 -4.80 -19.04
C ARG A 217 8.23 -4.41 -18.37
N ARG A 218 8.14 -3.57 -17.34
CA ARG A 218 9.30 -3.08 -16.58
C ARG A 218 9.57 -3.83 -15.29
N ILE A 219 8.59 -4.57 -14.78
CA ILE A 219 8.78 -5.39 -13.57
C ILE A 219 8.76 -6.87 -13.98
N THR A 220 9.91 -7.54 -13.88
CA THR A 220 10.02 -8.98 -14.16
C THR A 220 9.18 -9.82 -13.19
N PRO A 221 8.83 -11.07 -13.53
CA PRO A 221 8.13 -11.97 -12.59
C PRO A 221 8.86 -12.15 -11.26
N MET A 222 10.20 -12.17 -11.28
CA MET A 222 11.00 -12.35 -10.07
C MET A 222 11.00 -11.09 -9.20
N GLN A 223 11.17 -9.90 -9.81
CA GLN A 223 11.04 -8.63 -9.08
C GLN A 223 9.65 -8.47 -8.47
N GLU A 224 8.59 -8.79 -9.24
CA GLU A 224 7.21 -8.82 -8.75
C GLU A 224 7.07 -9.75 -7.53
N TYR A 225 7.60 -10.97 -7.62
CA TYR A 225 7.60 -11.93 -6.51
C TYR A 225 8.32 -11.39 -5.28
N THR A 226 9.53 -10.84 -5.45
CA THR A 226 10.33 -10.27 -4.35
C THR A 226 9.62 -9.10 -3.67
N ILE A 227 9.01 -8.20 -4.46
CA ILE A 227 8.21 -7.09 -3.94
C ILE A 227 7.04 -7.63 -3.11
N VAL A 228 6.24 -8.55 -3.68
CA VAL A 228 5.06 -9.09 -3.00
C VAL A 228 5.46 -9.81 -1.71
N GLN A 229 6.53 -10.61 -1.73
CA GLN A 229 7.06 -11.29 -0.55
C GLN A 229 7.45 -10.28 0.54
N LYS A 230 8.31 -9.32 0.21
CA LYS A 230 8.81 -8.35 1.20
C LYS A 230 7.68 -7.49 1.75
N VAL A 231 6.76 -7.01 0.92
CA VAL A 231 5.61 -6.24 1.40
C VAL A 231 4.74 -7.11 2.32
N ALA A 232 4.49 -8.38 1.96
CA ALA A 232 3.66 -9.30 2.74
C ALA A 232 4.24 -9.56 4.13
N GLU A 233 5.53 -9.86 4.24
CA GLU A 233 6.21 -10.05 5.53
C GLU A 233 6.06 -8.83 6.48
N GLY A 234 5.91 -7.62 5.94
CA GLY A 234 5.65 -6.42 6.76
C GLY A 234 4.17 -6.22 7.07
N ILE A 235 3.30 -6.47 6.09
CA ILE A 235 1.86 -6.22 6.17
C ILE A 235 1.14 -7.24 7.05
N VAL A 236 1.56 -8.52 7.10
CA VAL A 236 0.89 -9.56 7.91
C VAL A 236 0.65 -9.14 9.38
N PRO A 237 1.68 -8.78 10.17
CA PRO A 237 1.48 -8.38 11.57
C PRO A 237 0.64 -7.10 11.69
N SER A 238 0.76 -6.17 10.74
CA SER A 238 0.01 -4.91 10.73
C SER A 238 -1.47 -5.13 10.45
N MET A 239 -1.82 -5.96 9.46
CA MET A 239 -3.22 -6.28 9.15
C MET A 239 -3.89 -7.03 10.31
N HIS A 240 -3.15 -7.88 11.01
CA HIS A 240 -3.66 -8.54 12.20
C HIS A 240 -3.96 -7.53 13.33
N ALA A 241 -3.05 -6.59 13.58
CA ALA A 241 -3.28 -5.54 14.56
C ALA A 241 -4.46 -4.63 14.18
N ILE A 242 -4.53 -4.19 12.92
CA ILE A 242 -5.62 -3.35 12.41
C ILE A 242 -6.95 -4.08 12.52
N TYR A 243 -7.00 -5.35 12.17
CA TYR A 243 -8.20 -6.16 12.31
C TYR A 243 -8.71 -6.20 13.76
N ASN A 244 -7.80 -6.38 14.71
CA ASN A 244 -8.15 -6.33 16.13
C ASN A 244 -8.63 -4.94 16.57
N VAL A 245 -8.03 -3.86 16.05
CA VAL A 245 -8.44 -2.47 16.32
C VAL A 245 -9.76 -2.10 15.62
N ALA A 246 -10.06 -2.64 14.46
CA ALA A 246 -11.29 -2.35 13.74
C ALA A 246 -12.48 -3.13 14.32
N ASN A 247 -12.30 -4.41 14.66
CA ASN A 247 -13.41 -5.33 14.92
C ASN A 247 -13.62 -5.69 16.40
N LYS A 248 -12.63 -5.56 17.29
CA LYS A 248 -12.86 -5.85 18.71
C LYS A 248 -13.73 -4.77 19.34
N LYS A 249 -14.67 -5.17 20.21
CA LYS A 249 -15.44 -4.24 21.03
C LYS A 249 -14.51 -3.44 21.95
N SER A 250 -14.75 -2.14 22.04
CA SER A 250 -13.99 -1.19 22.86
C SER A 250 -14.92 -0.04 23.25
N GLU A 251 -14.64 0.59 24.38
CA GLU A 251 -15.32 1.82 24.80
C GLU A 251 -14.79 3.05 24.04
N ASP A 252 -13.50 3.02 23.66
CA ASP A 252 -12.89 4.06 22.84
C ASP A 252 -13.41 4.07 21.40
N SER A 253 -13.46 5.26 20.79
CA SER A 253 -13.85 5.45 19.40
C SER A 253 -12.84 4.83 18.41
N TRP A 254 -13.25 4.70 17.15
CA TRP A 254 -12.36 4.23 16.08
C TRP A 254 -11.13 5.13 15.94
N GLU A 255 -11.33 6.43 15.96
CA GLU A 255 -10.29 7.45 15.80
C GLU A 255 -9.22 7.33 16.89
N GLU A 256 -9.62 7.14 18.15
CA GLU A 256 -8.69 6.94 19.28
C GLU A 256 -7.85 5.67 19.12
N ARG A 257 -8.50 4.58 18.71
CA ARG A 257 -7.83 3.30 18.57
C ARG A 257 -6.90 3.32 17.36
N ALA A 258 -7.33 3.91 16.25
CA ALA A 258 -6.50 4.10 15.06
C ALA A 258 -5.31 5.05 15.34
N LEU A 259 -5.51 6.13 16.11
CA LEU A 259 -4.45 7.04 16.55
C LEU A 259 -3.30 6.28 17.24
N SER A 260 -3.66 5.37 18.15
CA SER A 260 -2.69 4.58 18.90
C SER A 260 -1.83 3.65 18.02
N LEU A 261 -2.35 3.22 16.87
CA LEU A 261 -1.59 2.49 15.85
C LEU A 261 -0.79 3.46 14.97
N ALA A 262 -1.46 4.48 14.43
CA ALA A 262 -0.95 5.41 13.44
C ALA A 262 0.30 6.17 13.90
N ILE A 263 0.39 6.51 15.18
CA ILE A 263 1.57 7.18 15.76
C ILE A 263 2.85 6.34 15.61
N ASN A 264 2.75 5.01 15.53
CA ASN A 264 3.92 4.14 15.36
C ASN A 264 4.46 4.10 13.93
N PHE A 265 3.77 4.73 12.97
CA PHE A 265 4.18 4.74 11.58
C PHE A 265 4.56 6.15 11.12
N SER A 266 5.73 6.26 10.49
CA SER A 266 6.18 7.50 9.88
C SER A 266 5.37 7.81 8.62
N HIS A 267 4.43 8.75 8.74
CA HIS A 267 3.72 9.35 7.62
C HIS A 267 4.60 10.42 6.95
N PRO A 268 4.82 10.40 5.62
CA PRO A 268 5.50 11.50 4.94
C PRO A 268 4.59 12.73 4.84
N ASP A 269 5.01 13.88 5.37
CA ASP A 269 4.17 15.08 5.49
C ASP A 269 3.58 15.59 4.15
N TYR A 270 4.21 15.25 3.03
CA TYR A 270 3.79 15.66 1.68
C TYR A 270 2.81 14.67 1.02
N TRP A 271 2.49 13.53 1.64
CA TRP A 271 1.53 12.57 1.08
C TRP A 271 0.10 13.02 1.30
N SER A 272 -0.71 12.96 0.24
CA SER A 272 -2.10 13.40 0.31
C SER A 272 -2.95 12.51 1.23
N LEU A 273 -3.82 13.16 2.00
CA LEU A 273 -4.87 12.50 2.80
C LEU A 273 -6.22 12.37 2.07
N THR A 274 -6.34 12.90 0.84
CA THR A 274 -7.63 12.97 0.14
C THR A 274 -7.57 12.52 -1.31
N LYS A 275 -6.43 12.69 -2.00
CA LYS A 275 -6.26 12.23 -3.37
C LYS A 275 -6.34 10.70 -3.44
N ARG A 276 -7.10 10.20 -4.41
CA ARG A 276 -7.22 8.76 -4.71
C ARG A 276 -6.29 8.32 -5.84
N THR A 277 -5.81 9.24 -6.66
CA THR A 277 -4.88 9.02 -7.77
C THR A 277 -4.28 10.36 -8.21
N THR A 278 -3.34 10.33 -9.16
CA THR A 278 -2.76 11.51 -9.83
C THR A 278 -2.29 11.13 -11.23
N GLU A 279 -2.05 12.11 -12.08
CA GLU A 279 -1.44 11.91 -13.40
C GLU A 279 0.05 11.57 -13.27
N VAL A 280 0.60 10.96 -14.32
CA VAL A 280 2.05 10.70 -14.47
C VAL A 280 2.51 11.36 -15.75
N LEU A 281 3.52 12.21 -15.66
CA LEU A 281 4.30 12.73 -16.77
C LEU A 281 5.52 11.84 -16.97
N LEU A 282 5.60 11.20 -18.14
CA LEU A 282 6.79 10.49 -18.57
C LEU A 282 7.55 11.31 -19.60
N GLU A 283 8.84 11.49 -19.37
CA GLU A 283 9.74 12.10 -20.34
C GLU A 283 10.09 11.13 -21.47
N GLY A 284 10.26 11.67 -22.67
CA GLY A 284 10.60 10.91 -23.87
C GLY A 284 9.40 10.36 -24.63
N ALA A 285 9.61 10.14 -25.92
CA ALA A 285 8.67 9.39 -26.76
C ALA A 285 8.64 7.92 -26.32
N GLU A 286 7.58 7.20 -26.71
CA GLU A 286 7.59 5.74 -26.57
C GLU A 286 8.69 5.16 -27.48
N PRO A 287 9.66 4.39 -26.94
CA PRO A 287 10.76 3.82 -27.70
C PRO A 287 10.34 2.59 -28.52
#